data_AF-A0A151B879-F1
#
_entry.id   AF-A0A151B879-F1
#
_cell.length_a   1.000
_cell.length_b   1.000
_cell.length_c   1.000
_cell.angle_alpha   90.00
_cell.angle_beta   90.00
_cell.angle_gamma   90.00
#
_symmetry.space_group_name_H-M   'P 1'
#
loop_
_entity.id
_entity.type
_entity.pdbx_description
1 polymer ?
#
loop_
_entity_poly.entity_id
_entity_poly.type
_entity_poly.pdbx_seq_one_letter_code
_entity_poly.pdbx_strand_id
1 'polypeptide(L)'
;MEIKELLKMQEELDQYIVDMQFNTTEEGLAQVDGNDMEFLANRLLALQVEVSELANATRCFKYWSSKGMEPKERLLDEYADCMHFMFSIANTLKFTADEIENAYIKKHKENYRRQEEGY
;
A
#
# COMPACT_ATOMS: atom_id res chain seq x y z
N MET A 1 -14.49 4.39 -8.73
CA MET A 1 -13.28 5.08 -8.31
C MET A 1 -12.12 4.41 -9.01
N GLU A 2 -11.42 5.15 -9.84
CA GLU A 2 -10.28 4.63 -10.64
C GLU A 2 -9.00 4.60 -9.78
N ILE A 3 -8.01 3.78 -10.13
CA ILE A 3 -6.72 3.71 -9.40
C ILE A 3 -6.08 5.10 -9.29
N LYS A 4 -6.22 5.91 -10.34
CA LYS A 4 -5.77 7.31 -10.36
C LYS A 4 -6.33 8.16 -9.21
N GLU A 5 -7.60 7.96 -8.85
CA GLU A 5 -8.25 8.70 -7.78
C GLU A 5 -7.72 8.24 -6.41
N LEU A 6 -7.50 6.93 -6.24
CA LEU A 6 -6.91 6.35 -5.03
C LEU A 6 -5.47 6.83 -4.79
N LEU A 7 -4.63 6.83 -5.83
CA LEU A 7 -3.26 7.35 -5.74
C LEU A 7 -3.25 8.82 -5.33
N LYS A 8 -4.14 9.63 -5.91
CA LYS A 8 -4.26 11.05 -5.58
C LYS A 8 -4.70 11.25 -4.13
N MET A 9 -5.72 10.51 -3.66
CA MET A 9 -6.17 10.57 -2.28
C MET A 9 -5.04 10.20 -1.30
N GLN A 10 -4.24 9.17 -1.64
CA GLN A 10 -3.10 8.79 -0.80
C GLN A 10 -1.99 9.84 -0.81
N GLU A 11 -1.69 10.44 -1.97
CA GLU A 11 -0.71 11.53 -2.07
C GLU A 11 -1.12 12.73 -1.21
N GLU A 12 -2.39 13.14 -1.25
CA GLU A 12 -2.91 14.23 -0.41
C GLU A 12 -2.81 13.90 1.09
N LEU A 13 -3.12 12.67 1.47
CA LEU A 13 -2.99 12.21 2.86
C LEU A 13 -1.52 12.18 3.32
N ASP A 14 -0.62 11.65 2.48
CA ASP A 14 0.81 11.55 2.78
C ASP A 14 1.44 12.94 2.95
N GLN A 15 1.09 13.89 2.08
CA GLN A 15 1.52 15.28 2.23
C GLN A 15 0.97 15.90 3.52
N TYR A 16 -0.31 15.67 3.84
CA TYR A 16 -0.91 16.17 5.08
C TYR A 16 -0.20 15.63 6.32
N ILE A 17 0.14 14.34 6.35
CA ILE A 17 0.90 13.73 7.46
C ILE A 17 2.28 14.38 7.57
N VAL A 18 2.98 14.55 6.45
CA VAL A 18 4.31 15.17 6.46
C VAL A 18 4.25 16.62 6.92
N ASP A 19 3.25 17.37 6.48
CA ASP A 19 3.07 18.76 6.89
C ASP A 19 2.85 18.89 8.40
N MET A 20 2.04 17.99 8.97
CA MET A 20 1.74 17.97 10.40
C MET A 20 2.93 17.53 11.28
N GLN A 21 3.84 16.71 10.74
CA GLN A 21 4.93 16.10 11.52
C GLN A 21 6.29 16.76 11.30
N PHE A 22 6.54 17.31 10.10
CA PHE A 22 7.86 17.80 9.69
C PHE A 22 7.86 19.27 9.24
N ASN A 23 6.74 19.78 8.70
CA ASN A 23 6.67 21.17 8.21
C ASN A 23 5.97 22.14 9.18
N THR A 24 6.07 21.90 10.49
CA THR A 24 5.44 22.79 11.49
C THR A 24 6.16 24.13 11.60
N THR A 25 5.46 25.18 11.14
CA THR A 25 5.68 26.63 11.31
C THR A 25 6.93 27.07 12.09
N GLU A 26 8.08 27.08 11.43
CA GLU A 26 9.10 28.11 11.66
C GLU A 26 9.82 28.36 10.33
N GLU A 27 9.87 29.63 9.95
CA GLU A 27 10.34 30.12 8.65
C GLU A 27 11.78 29.64 8.37
N GLY A 28 11.95 28.78 7.36
CA GLY A 28 13.27 28.48 6.79
C GLY A 28 13.63 27.01 6.58
N LEU A 29 12.80 26.05 7.00
CA LEU A 29 13.03 24.64 6.67
C LEU A 29 12.42 24.28 5.30
N ALA A 30 13.17 23.49 4.52
CA ALA A 30 12.70 22.99 3.24
C ALA A 30 11.41 22.19 3.44
N GLN A 31 10.36 22.51 2.68
CA GLN A 31 9.13 21.71 2.67
C GLN A 31 9.49 20.30 2.21
N VAL A 32 9.30 19.33 3.10
CA VAL A 32 9.47 17.93 2.78
C VAL A 32 8.29 17.49 1.90
N ASP A 33 8.60 16.89 0.74
CA ASP A 33 7.59 16.27 -0.13
C ASP A 33 7.02 15.05 0.59
N GLY A 34 5.69 14.97 0.69
CA GLY A 34 4.99 13.81 1.24
C GLY A 34 5.42 12.50 0.59
N ASN A 35 5.77 12.55 -0.70
CA ASN A 35 6.19 11.41 -1.49
C ASN A 35 7.72 11.32 -1.67
N ASP A 36 8.52 11.90 -0.77
CA ASP A 36 9.98 11.83 -0.82
C ASP A 36 10.48 10.38 -0.68
N MET A 37 11.57 10.07 -1.39
CA MET A 37 12.24 8.77 -1.39
C MET A 37 12.80 8.40 -0.01
N GLU A 38 13.08 9.36 0.87
CA GLU A 38 13.54 9.08 2.24
C GLU A 38 12.54 8.22 3.04
N PHE A 39 11.25 8.30 2.72
CA PHE A 39 10.21 7.52 3.38
C PHE A 39 10.03 6.11 2.81
N LEU A 40 10.67 5.76 1.68
CA LEU A 40 10.44 4.49 0.99
C LEU A 40 10.70 3.28 1.89
N ALA A 41 11.79 3.29 2.65
CA ALA A 41 12.13 2.18 3.55
C ALA A 41 11.10 2.02 4.68
N ASN A 42 10.62 3.14 5.24
CA ASN A 42 9.60 3.14 6.29
C ASN A 42 8.26 2.64 5.76
N ARG A 43 7.86 3.06 4.55
CA ARG A 43 6.63 2.62 3.87
C ARG A 43 6.64 1.14 3.53
N LEU A 44 7.78 0.62 3.05
CA LEU A 44 7.96 -0.82 2.79
C LEU A 44 7.85 -1.65 4.08
N LEU A 45 8.46 -1.17 5.17
CA LEU A 45 8.34 -1.82 6.47
C LEU A 45 6.90 -1.77 7.00
N ALA A 46 6.23 -0.63 6.87
CA ALA A 46 4.84 -0.49 7.29
C ALA A 46 3.91 -1.45 6.53
N LEU A 47 4.07 -1.56 5.20
CA LEU A 47 3.33 -2.55 4.40
C LEU A 47 3.56 -4.00 4.91
N GLN A 48 4.80 -4.35 5.28
CA GLN A 48 5.08 -5.67 5.85
C GLN A 48 4.36 -5.89 7.19
N VAL A 49 4.28 -4.85 8.03
CA VAL A 49 3.54 -4.89 9.30
C VAL A 49 2.05 -5.09 9.04
N GLU A 50 1.43 -4.31 8.14
CA GLU A 50 0.00 -4.45 7.84
C GLU A 50 -0.35 -5.80 7.22
N VAL A 51 0.51 -6.35 6.36
CA VAL A 51 0.34 -7.72 5.85
C VAL A 51 0.38 -8.75 7.00
N SER A 52 1.16 -8.48 8.05
CA SER A 52 1.24 -9.35 9.24
C SER A 52 0.02 -9.20 10.15
N GLU A 53 -0.55 -7.99 10.26
CA GLU A 53 -1.82 -7.72 10.94
C GLU A 53 -2.98 -8.41 10.21
N LEU A 54 -3.05 -8.33 8.88
CA LEU A 54 -4.01 -9.09 8.07
C LEU A 54 -3.85 -10.62 8.25
N ALA A 55 -2.61 -11.12 8.31
CA ALA A 55 -2.34 -12.53 8.62
C ALA A 55 -2.82 -12.90 10.05
N ASN A 56 -2.73 -11.97 11.00
CA ASN A 56 -3.23 -12.14 12.36
C ASN A 56 -4.75 -12.20 12.41
N ALA A 57 -5.44 -11.30 11.70
CA ALA A 57 -6.89 -11.19 11.63
C ALA A 57 -7.52 -12.40 10.91
N THR A 58 -6.91 -12.84 9.81
CA THR A 58 -7.29 -14.09 9.13
C THR A 58 -6.92 -15.34 9.92
N ARG A 59 -5.93 -15.21 10.83
CA ARG A 59 -5.36 -16.30 11.64
C ARG A 59 -4.82 -17.47 10.79
N CYS A 60 -4.48 -17.22 9.53
CA CYS A 60 -4.14 -18.23 8.54
C CYS A 60 -2.93 -19.11 8.92
N PHE A 61 -2.04 -18.61 9.78
CA PHE A 61 -0.85 -19.31 10.25
C PHE A 61 -1.02 -20.00 11.63
N LYS A 62 -2.13 -19.76 12.34
CA LYS A 62 -2.31 -20.21 13.73
C LYS A 62 -2.80 -21.67 13.81
N TYR A 63 -2.01 -22.62 13.30
CA TYR A 63 -2.35 -24.06 13.23
C TYR A 63 -2.54 -24.74 14.61
N TRP A 64 -2.07 -24.12 15.69
CA TRP A 64 -2.25 -24.60 17.07
C TRP A 64 -3.58 -24.17 17.70
N SER A 65 -4.48 -23.53 16.94
CA SER A 65 -5.74 -22.99 17.47
C SER A 65 -6.92 -23.32 16.57
N SER A 66 -8.05 -23.69 17.19
CA SER A 66 -9.32 -23.92 16.50
C SER A 66 -10.19 -22.68 16.34
N LYS A 67 -9.77 -21.51 16.86
CA LYS A 67 -10.52 -20.26 16.69
C LYS A 67 -10.47 -19.83 15.22
N GLY A 68 -11.64 -19.57 14.63
CA GLY A 68 -11.77 -19.00 13.29
C GLY A 68 -11.30 -17.55 13.21
N MET A 69 -11.25 -17.02 11.99
CA MET A 69 -10.86 -15.64 11.67
C MET A 69 -11.70 -14.59 12.41
N GLU A 70 -11.14 -13.39 12.49
CA GLU A 70 -11.84 -12.20 12.98
C GLU A 70 -13.00 -11.81 12.03
N PRO A 71 -13.92 -10.91 12.45
CA PRO A 71 -15.04 -10.48 11.62
C PRO A 71 -14.58 -9.87 10.29
N LYS A 72 -15.43 -9.96 9.27
CA LYS A 72 -15.11 -9.49 7.92
C LYS A 72 -14.73 -8.02 7.88
N GLU A 73 -15.36 -7.20 8.71
CA GLU A 73 -15.10 -5.77 8.87
C GLU A 73 -13.64 -5.53 9.25
N ARG A 74 -13.15 -6.28 10.24
CA ARG A 74 -11.76 -6.22 10.69
C ARG A 74 -10.76 -6.67 9.62
N LEU A 75 -11.11 -7.68 8.83
CA LEU A 75 -10.28 -8.12 7.70
C LEU A 75 -10.23 -7.07 6.58
N LEU A 76 -11.34 -6.37 6.33
CA LEU A 76 -11.40 -5.30 5.33
C LEU A 76 -10.59 -4.08 5.76
N ASP A 77 -10.62 -3.72 7.04
CA ASP A 77 -9.79 -2.64 7.59
C ASP A 77 -8.30 -2.95 7.38
N GLU A 78 -7.85 -4.14 7.78
CA GLU A 78 -6.45 -4.57 7.59
C GLU A 78 -6.02 -4.67 6.13
N TYR A 79 -6.94 -5.10 5.28
CA TYR A 79 -6.68 -5.12 3.84
C TYR A 79 -6.58 -3.69 3.27
N ALA A 80 -7.38 -2.75 3.77
CA ALA A 80 -7.31 -1.35 3.38
C ALA A 80 -6.00 -0.69 3.86
N ASP A 81 -5.51 -1.02 5.05
CA ASP A 81 -4.23 -0.54 5.57
C ASP A 81 -3.06 -1.01 4.69
N CYS A 82 -3.10 -2.25 4.21
CA CYS A 82 -2.16 -2.72 3.18
C CYS A 82 -2.24 -1.86 1.90
N MET A 83 -3.46 -1.52 1.45
CA MET A 83 -3.64 -0.70 0.25
C MET A 83 -3.11 0.72 0.41
N HIS A 84 -3.30 1.35 1.58
CA HIS A 84 -2.74 2.67 1.90
C HIS A 84 -1.22 2.68 1.66
N PHE A 85 -0.48 1.73 2.25
CA PHE A 85 0.96 1.68 2.05
C PHE A 85 1.38 1.25 0.64
N MET A 86 0.63 0.39 -0.04
CA MET A 86 0.90 0.09 -1.46
C MET A 86 0.82 1.35 -2.33
N PHE A 87 -0.18 2.21 -2.12
CA PHE A 87 -0.31 3.46 -2.86
C PHE A 87 0.74 4.49 -2.46
N SER A 88 1.07 4.60 -1.17
CA SER A 88 2.17 5.44 -0.70
C SER A 88 3.51 5.04 -1.34
N ILE A 89 3.79 3.74 -1.46
CA ILE A 89 4.99 3.25 -2.15
C ILE A 89 4.95 3.59 -3.64
N ALA A 90 3.82 3.38 -4.32
CA ALA A 90 3.68 3.73 -5.73
C ALA A 90 3.92 5.22 -5.98
N ASN A 91 3.34 6.10 -5.15
CA ASN A 91 3.54 7.54 -5.21
C ASN A 91 4.99 7.92 -4.89
N THR A 92 5.64 7.26 -3.92
CA THR A 92 7.07 7.48 -3.61
C THR A 92 7.97 7.15 -4.81
N LEU A 93 7.67 6.06 -5.50
CA LEU A 93 8.36 5.62 -6.71
C LEU A 93 7.93 6.42 -7.96
N LYS A 94 7.02 7.39 -7.81
CA LYS A 94 6.48 8.25 -8.86
C LYS A 94 5.83 7.45 -10.01
N PHE A 95 5.19 6.31 -9.69
CA PHE A 95 4.42 5.54 -10.66
C PHE A 95 3.09 6.20 -10.99
N THR A 96 2.77 6.30 -12.26
CA THR A 96 1.47 6.77 -12.74
C THR A 96 0.45 5.63 -12.75
N ALA A 97 -0.85 5.98 -12.70
CA ALA A 97 -1.92 4.99 -12.81
C ALA A 97 -1.82 4.16 -14.10
N ASP A 98 -1.54 4.83 -15.24
CA ASP A 98 -1.39 4.18 -16.55
C ASP A 98 -0.22 3.17 -16.55
N GLU A 99 0.90 3.48 -15.91
CA GLU A 99 2.04 2.56 -15.80
C GLU A 99 1.68 1.31 -14.98
N ILE A 100 0.99 1.50 -13.84
CA ILE A 100 0.53 0.40 -12.98
C ILE A 100 -0.46 -0.49 -13.73
N GLU A 101 -1.46 0.10 -14.37
CA GLU A 101 -2.48 -0.62 -15.13
C GLU A 101 -1.88 -1.41 -16.29
N ASN A 102 -1.01 -0.79 -17.08
CA ASN A 102 -0.34 -1.45 -18.19
C ASN A 102 0.58 -2.58 -17.72
N ALA A 103 1.31 -2.38 -16.61
CA ALA A 103 2.14 -3.42 -16.01
C ALA A 103 1.30 -4.61 -15.53
N TYR A 104 0.18 -4.34 -14.87
CA TYR A 104 -0.77 -5.37 -14.44
C TYR A 104 -1.31 -6.16 -15.63
N ILE A 105 -1.85 -5.48 -16.64
CA ILE A 105 -2.44 -6.12 -17.84
C ILE A 105 -1.40 -7.00 -18.54
N LYS A 106 -0.17 -6.50 -18.72
CA LYS A 106 0.92 -7.25 -19.33
C LYS A 106 1.25 -8.51 -18.52
N LYS A 107 1.40 -8.38 -17.20
CA LYS A 107 1.71 -9.50 -16.31
C LYS A 107 0.56 -10.51 -16.24
N HIS A 108 -0.68 -10.03 -16.26
CA HIS A 108 -1.88 -10.86 -16.25
C HIS A 108 -1.95 -11.75 -17.49
N LYS A 109 -1.78 -11.18 -18.69
CA LYS A 109 -1.73 -11.95 -19.95
C LYS A 109 -0.64 -13.01 -19.95
N GLU A 110 0.55 -12.66 -19.49
CA GLU A 110 1.68 -13.59 -19.38
C GLU A 110 1.40 -14.73 -18.40
N ASN A 111 0.77 -14.45 -17.25
CA ASN A 111 0.41 -15.49 -16.29
C ASN A 111 -0.62 -16.48 -16.85
N TYR A 112 -1.61 -16.00 -17.62
CA TYR A 112 -2.57 -16.88 -18.31
C TYR A 112 -1.86 -17.78 -19.33
N ARG A 113 -1.00 -17.20 -20.17
CA ARG A 113 -0.19 -17.96 -21.14
C ARG A 113 0.61 -19.08 -20.46
N ARG A 114 1.22 -18.81 -19.30
CA ARG A 114 1.96 -19.82 -18.53
C ARG A 114 1.09 -20.97 -18.05
N GLN A 115 -0.13 -20.69 -17.57
CA GLN A 115 -1.07 -21.72 -17.14
C GLN A 115 -1.54 -22.60 -18.33
N GLU A 116 -1.77 -21.99 -19.50
CA GLU A 116 -2.10 -22.74 -20.72
C GLU A 116 -0.95 -23.65 -21.20
N GLU A 117 0.30 -23.25 -20.93
CA GLU A 117 1.51 -24.00 -21.27
C GLU A 117 1.92 -25.05 -20.20
N GLY A 118 1.13 -25.21 -19.14
CA GLY A 118 1.32 -26.25 -18.12
C GLY A 118 2.22 -25.86 -16.94
N TYR A 119 2.32 -24.56 -16.63
CA TYR A 119 2.80 -24.09 -15.32
C TYR A 119 1.79 -24.39 -14.20
#